data_AF-Q964Q2-F1
#
_entry.id   AF-Q964Q2-F1
#
_cell.length_a   1.000
_cell.length_b   1.000
_cell.length_c   1.000
_cell.angle_alpha   90.00
_cell.angle_beta   90.00
_cell.angle_gamma   90.00
#
_symmetry.space_group_name_H-M   'P 1'
#
loop_
_entity.id
_entity.type
_entity.pdbx_description
1 polymer ?
#
loop_
_entity_poly.entity_id
_entity_poly.type
_entity_poly.pdbx_seq_one_letter_code
_entity_poly.pdbx_strand_id
1 'polypeptide(L)'
;MTVLTKRRNQQNMSGDSPSMSSSGAFSFESVVPKPPTTWSEHMRSVLLAAGRMLSLFLFFFFTWPILLLFHGLLTLLDRHNRRVVLKHQQRWPFESVPHVRPVRVAASGEFPIENWHLRCEDGRQRWCYGELLNEEEGNTLGKAQAAGLTILPSEDVPMVGEHYEWAAGNAVTPTKEPDMRAIKAKQRRFLEQYQLGLHNTTEIRRRASPEDAMRDGVEFLLRLQDPYSGHWPNDYSGPLFLTPGFIFTKFIVAGGDIRKMFPPHRDHQHKNDEPCRCGEAERVEMIRYLRNYMNKDGGFGQHTEGHSTMLGTALNYVALRFMGVPADDADATRARAWIRSHGGAVSVPTWGKVWLCIVGLYCWDGINPIPPELSLLPDW
;
A
#
# COMPACT_ATOMS: atom_id res chain seq x y z
N MET A 1 -40.13 10.46 -41.48
CA MET A 1 -39.86 9.09 -41.01
C MET A 1 -39.07 9.21 -39.71
N THR A 2 -39.44 8.69 -38.54
CA THR A 2 -40.73 8.29 -37.96
C THR A 2 -40.48 8.45 -36.47
N VAL A 3 -41.23 9.37 -35.86
CA VAL A 3 -41.25 9.61 -34.41
C VAL A 3 -41.95 8.41 -33.76
N LEU A 4 -41.27 7.75 -32.81
CA LEU A 4 -41.86 6.66 -32.04
C LEU A 4 -42.80 7.22 -30.97
N THR A 5 -44.09 7.12 -31.26
CA THR A 5 -45.20 7.26 -30.32
C THR A 5 -45.25 6.04 -29.39
N LYS A 6 -45.23 6.26 -28.07
CA LYS A 6 -45.69 5.27 -27.09
C LYS A 6 -46.78 5.87 -26.22
N ARG A 7 -47.92 5.17 -26.27
CA ARG A 7 -49.25 5.43 -25.70
C ARG A 7 -49.28 6.08 -24.32
N ARG A 8 -50.14 7.10 -24.26
CA ARG A 8 -50.85 7.63 -23.09
C ARG A 8 -51.67 6.51 -22.42
N ASN A 9 -51.48 6.30 -21.13
CA ASN A 9 -52.54 5.85 -20.23
C ASN A 9 -52.71 6.96 -19.18
N GLN A 10 -53.77 7.75 -19.34
CA GLN A 10 -54.28 8.67 -18.33
C GLN A 10 -55.04 7.84 -17.29
N GLN A 11 -54.58 7.85 -16.05
CA GLN A 11 -55.47 7.79 -14.89
C GLN A 11 -55.08 8.89 -13.92
N ASN A 12 -56.05 9.78 -13.72
CA ASN A 12 -56.19 10.85 -12.75
C ASN A 12 -55.18 10.91 -11.60
N MET A 13 -54.44 12.01 -11.52
CA MET A 13 -54.04 12.57 -10.22
C MET A 13 -54.53 14.01 -10.16
N SER A 14 -55.62 14.19 -9.40
CA SER A 14 -56.03 15.47 -8.82
C SER A 14 -54.91 15.98 -7.90
N GLY A 15 -54.68 17.29 -7.95
CA GLY A 15 -53.62 17.95 -7.20
C GLY A 15 -53.77 17.84 -5.68
N ASP A 16 -52.64 17.94 -5.00
CA ASP A 16 -52.44 18.90 -3.92
C ASP A 16 -50.95 18.98 -3.57
N SER A 17 -50.46 20.20 -3.40
CA SER A 17 -49.10 20.54 -3.01
C SER A 17 -48.75 19.93 -1.64
N PRO A 18 -47.56 19.33 -1.43
CA PRO A 18 -47.18 18.89 -0.10
C PRO A 18 -46.74 20.10 0.73
N SER A 19 -47.57 20.43 1.72
CA SER A 19 -47.22 21.27 2.86
C SER A 19 -46.06 20.65 3.64
N MET A 20 -45.08 21.48 4.02
CA MET A 20 -44.11 21.13 5.04
C MET A 20 -44.88 20.91 6.35
N SER A 21 -45.02 19.65 6.78
CA SER A 21 -45.52 19.33 8.11
C SER A 21 -44.63 18.26 8.76
N SER A 22 -44.18 18.62 9.97
CA SER A 22 -43.59 17.79 11.02
C SER A 22 -42.55 16.75 10.63
N SER A 23 -41.32 17.05 11.03
CA SER A 23 -40.36 16.08 11.56
C SER A 23 -41.04 14.90 12.27
N GLY A 24 -41.15 13.77 11.58
CA GLY A 24 -41.37 12.48 12.21
C GLY A 24 -40.16 12.18 13.09
N ALA A 25 -40.27 12.46 14.39
CA ALA A 25 -39.31 11.99 15.37
C ALA A 25 -39.23 10.47 15.24
N PHE A 26 -38.02 9.93 14.99
CA PHE A 26 -37.76 8.51 15.11
C PHE A 26 -38.28 8.05 16.48
N SER A 27 -39.27 7.15 16.50
CA SER A 27 -39.76 6.56 17.76
C SER A 27 -38.68 5.62 18.28
N PHE A 28 -37.76 6.14 19.09
CA PHE A 28 -36.91 5.29 19.91
C PHE A 28 -37.80 4.69 21.00
N GLU A 29 -38.22 3.43 20.83
CA GLU A 29 -38.68 2.64 21.97
C GLU A 29 -37.48 2.51 22.91
N SER A 30 -37.51 3.27 24.01
CA SER A 30 -36.50 3.18 25.04
C SER A 30 -36.47 1.76 25.59
N VAL A 31 -35.32 1.10 25.46
CA VAL A 31 -35.04 -0.23 26.05
C VAL A 31 -34.98 -0.16 27.58
N VAL A 32 -35.06 1.05 28.16
CA VAL A 32 -35.10 1.28 29.59
C VAL A 32 -36.54 1.10 30.07
N PRO A 33 -36.84 0.05 30.85
CA PRO A 33 -38.19 -0.17 31.37
C PRO A 33 -38.64 1.03 32.21
N LYS A 34 -39.92 1.41 32.06
CA LYS A 34 -40.52 2.51 32.82
C LYS A 34 -40.43 2.22 34.33
N PRO A 35 -40.15 3.23 35.17
CA PRO A 35 -40.06 3.03 36.62
C PRO A 35 -41.39 2.53 37.19
N PRO A 36 -41.39 1.64 38.19
CA PRO A 36 -42.61 1.12 38.80
C PRO A 36 -43.42 2.27 39.42
N THR A 37 -44.73 2.29 39.16
CA THR A 37 -45.62 3.39 39.61
C THR A 37 -46.39 3.03 40.87
N THR A 38 -46.37 1.75 41.26
CA THR A 38 -47.02 1.24 42.48
C THR A 38 -46.04 0.50 43.38
N TRP A 39 -46.35 0.44 44.68
CA TRP A 39 -45.52 -0.25 45.67
C TRP A 39 -45.39 -1.76 45.38
N SER A 40 -46.45 -2.39 44.88
CA SER A 40 -46.44 -3.80 44.45
C SER A 40 -45.54 -4.04 43.23
N GLU A 41 -45.56 -3.15 42.24
CA GLU A 41 -44.65 -3.21 41.09
C GLU A 41 -43.19 -3.01 41.51
N HIS A 42 -42.94 -2.08 42.45
CA HIS A 42 -41.60 -1.87 42.99
C HIS A 42 -41.08 -3.14 43.67
N MET A 43 -41.89 -3.76 44.53
CA MET A 43 -41.50 -5.00 45.21
C MET A 43 -41.31 -6.18 44.26
N ARG A 44 -42.16 -6.31 43.24
CA ARG A 44 -41.99 -7.31 42.18
C ARG A 44 -40.69 -7.10 41.41
N SER A 45 -40.35 -5.86 41.07
CA SER A 45 -39.11 -5.51 40.37
C SER A 45 -37.87 -5.85 41.21
N VAL A 46 -37.88 -5.51 42.50
CA VAL A 46 -36.78 -5.83 43.45
C VAL A 46 -36.62 -7.35 43.60
N LEU A 47 -37.72 -8.10 43.76
CA LEU A 47 -37.67 -9.55 43.88
C LEU A 47 -37.18 -10.23 42.60
N LEU A 48 -37.61 -9.75 41.42
CA LEU A 48 -37.12 -10.25 40.13
C LEU A 48 -35.63 -9.93 39.94
N ALA A 49 -35.19 -8.72 40.32
CA ALA A 49 -33.78 -8.34 40.25
C ALA A 49 -32.92 -9.19 41.20
N ALA A 50 -33.37 -9.40 42.44
CA ALA A 50 -32.70 -10.26 43.41
C ALA A 50 -32.67 -11.72 42.94
N GLY A 51 -33.78 -12.24 42.41
CA GLY A 51 -33.86 -13.59 41.86
C GLY A 51 -32.95 -13.79 40.65
N ARG A 52 -32.86 -12.79 39.76
CA ARG A 52 -31.93 -12.79 38.62
C ARG A 52 -30.48 -12.78 39.09
N MET A 53 -30.14 -11.94 40.07
CA MET A 53 -28.79 -11.87 40.66
C MET A 53 -28.41 -13.19 41.32
N LEU A 54 -29.34 -13.80 42.08
CA LEU A 54 -29.11 -15.10 42.71
C LEU A 54 -28.95 -16.22 41.67
N SER A 55 -29.78 -16.23 40.62
CA SER A 55 -29.67 -17.19 39.52
C SER A 55 -28.32 -17.09 38.81
N LEU A 56 -27.87 -15.87 38.48
CA LEU A 56 -26.55 -15.63 37.90
C LEU A 56 -25.43 -16.06 38.85
N PHE A 57 -25.53 -15.72 40.13
CA PHE A 57 -24.57 -16.13 41.14
C PHE A 57 -24.46 -17.65 41.22
N LEU A 58 -25.57 -18.37 41.30
CA LEU A 58 -25.59 -19.84 41.35
C LEU A 58 -25.05 -20.43 40.05
N PHE A 59 -25.44 -19.89 38.88
CA PHE A 59 -24.91 -20.32 37.59
C PHE A 59 -23.38 -20.23 37.56
N PHE A 60 -22.81 -19.06 37.89
CA PHE A 60 -21.36 -18.90 37.93
C PHE A 60 -20.69 -19.73 39.05
N PHE A 61 -21.32 -19.84 40.22
CA PHE A 61 -20.81 -20.62 41.34
C PHE A 61 -20.73 -22.12 41.04
N PHE A 62 -21.66 -22.67 40.25
CA PHE A 62 -21.62 -24.08 39.86
C PHE A 62 -20.86 -24.33 38.56
N THR A 63 -20.77 -23.34 37.66
CA THR A 63 -20.05 -23.49 36.38
C THR A 63 -18.57 -23.12 36.46
N TRP A 64 -18.12 -22.28 37.40
CA TRP A 64 -16.72 -21.86 37.48
C TRP A 64 -15.72 -23.01 37.60
N PRO A 65 -15.97 -24.13 38.33
CA PRO A 65 -14.99 -25.22 38.40
C PRO A 65 -14.83 -25.90 37.03
N ILE A 66 -15.93 -26.06 36.29
CA ILE A 66 -15.94 -26.62 34.94
C ILE A 66 -15.22 -25.68 33.97
N LEU A 67 -15.53 -24.39 34.03
CA LEU A 67 -14.87 -23.37 33.19
C LEU A 67 -13.38 -23.26 33.49
N LEU A 68 -12.98 -23.38 34.76
CA LEU A 68 -11.57 -23.33 35.18
C LEU A 68 -10.82 -24.59 34.73
N LEU A 69 -11.43 -25.77 34.80
CA LEU A 69 -10.89 -27.00 34.23
C LEU A 69 -10.75 -26.89 32.71
N PHE A 70 -11.76 -26.38 32.01
CA PHE A 70 -11.71 -26.16 30.57
C PHE A 70 -10.62 -25.15 30.18
N HIS A 71 -10.50 -24.04 30.91
CA HIS A 71 -9.43 -23.06 30.73
C HIS A 71 -8.04 -23.66 30.96
N GLY A 72 -7.88 -24.48 32.00
CA GLY A 72 -6.65 -25.22 32.27
C GLY A 72 -6.29 -26.18 31.14
N LEU A 73 -7.27 -26.95 30.64
CA LEU A 73 -7.11 -27.85 29.50
C LEU A 73 -6.71 -27.09 28.24
N LEU A 74 -7.41 -26.00 27.89
CA LEU A 74 -7.07 -25.16 26.75
C LEU A 74 -5.66 -24.57 26.86
N THR A 75 -5.26 -24.15 28.06
CA THR A 75 -3.91 -23.63 28.32
C THR A 75 -2.85 -24.72 28.14
N LEU A 76 -3.13 -25.96 28.57
CA LEU A 76 -2.25 -27.09 28.36
C LEU A 76 -2.15 -27.49 26.88
N LEU A 77 -3.27 -27.51 26.17
CA LEU A 77 -3.34 -27.78 24.73
C LEU A 77 -2.60 -26.71 23.92
N ASP A 78 -2.78 -25.43 24.25
CA ASP A 78 -2.05 -24.32 23.61
C ASP A 78 -0.54 -24.45 23.86
N ARG A 79 -0.11 -24.72 25.10
CA ARG A 79 1.30 -24.97 25.42
C ARG A 79 1.86 -26.16 24.65
N HIS A 80 1.11 -27.25 24.53
CA HIS A 80 1.51 -28.41 23.75
C HIS A 80 1.66 -28.04 22.27
N ASN A 81 0.65 -27.39 21.68
CA ASN A 81 0.65 -26.96 20.29
C ASN A 81 1.84 -26.04 19.99
N ARG A 82 2.10 -25.03 20.84
CA ARG A 82 3.28 -24.15 20.71
C ARG A 82 4.59 -24.94 20.70
N ARG A 83 4.74 -25.96 21.56
CA ARG A 83 5.94 -26.82 21.56
C ARG A 83 6.07 -27.65 20.28
N VAL A 84 4.96 -28.19 19.77
CA VAL A 84 4.96 -28.94 18.50
C VAL A 84 5.35 -28.04 17.34
N VAL A 85 4.75 -26.84 17.25
CA VAL A 85 5.08 -25.83 16.25
C VAL A 85 6.56 -25.41 16.35
N LEU A 86 7.07 -25.14 17.55
CA LEU A 86 8.48 -24.80 17.76
C LEU A 86 9.42 -25.93 17.31
N LYS A 87 9.11 -27.19 17.65
CA LYS A 87 9.89 -28.35 17.18
C LYS A 87 9.85 -28.48 15.65
N HIS A 88 8.70 -28.22 15.04
CA HIS A 88 8.55 -28.21 13.59
C HIS A 88 9.41 -27.09 12.96
N GLN A 89 9.32 -25.87 13.48
CA GLN A 89 10.12 -24.72 13.03
C GLN A 89 11.62 -24.96 13.20
N GLN A 90 12.06 -25.58 14.30
CA GLN A 90 13.48 -25.92 14.52
C GLN A 90 13.99 -26.99 13.56
N ARG A 91 13.12 -27.88 13.07
CA ARG A 91 13.45 -28.91 12.08
C ARG A 91 13.23 -28.44 10.64
N TRP A 92 12.64 -27.26 10.45
CA TRP A 92 12.26 -26.76 9.15
C TRP A 92 13.54 -26.46 8.35
N PRO A 93 13.78 -27.11 7.21
CA PRO A 93 15.06 -27.03 6.51
C PRO A 93 15.29 -25.68 5.82
N PHE A 94 14.25 -24.84 5.72
CA PHE A 94 14.33 -23.54 5.05
C PHE A 94 14.25 -22.42 6.07
N GLU A 95 15.37 -21.74 6.36
CA GLU A 95 15.34 -20.59 7.28
C GLU A 95 14.31 -19.54 6.82
N SER A 96 13.36 -19.20 7.70
CA SER A 96 12.45 -18.08 7.49
C SER A 96 13.27 -16.79 7.43
N VAL A 97 13.15 -16.03 6.34
CA VAL A 97 13.87 -14.76 6.23
C VAL A 97 13.05 -13.66 6.92
N PRO A 98 13.67 -12.72 7.67
CA PRO A 98 12.93 -11.66 8.34
C PRO A 98 12.05 -10.86 7.37
N HIS A 99 10.82 -10.56 7.82
CA HIS A 99 9.85 -9.73 7.10
C HIS A 99 10.40 -8.33 6.81
N VAL A 100 11.05 -7.72 7.82
CA VAL A 100 11.79 -6.47 7.68
C VAL A 100 13.27 -6.79 7.67
N ARG A 101 13.91 -6.62 6.51
CA ARG A 101 15.35 -6.79 6.36
C ARG A 101 16.04 -5.44 6.58
N PRO A 102 17.19 -5.40 7.29
CA PRO A 102 18.00 -4.20 7.32
C PRO A 102 18.49 -3.86 5.91
N VAL A 103 18.57 -2.57 5.59
CA VAL A 103 19.23 -2.12 4.38
C VAL A 103 20.71 -2.51 4.44
N ARG A 104 21.15 -3.36 3.51
CA ARG A 104 22.52 -3.89 3.44
C ARG A 104 23.40 -3.10 2.48
N VAL A 105 22.78 -2.51 1.47
CA VAL A 105 23.46 -1.76 0.41
C VAL A 105 23.11 -0.29 0.55
N ALA A 106 24.14 0.52 0.79
CA ALA A 106 24.04 1.97 0.86
C ALA A 106 23.56 2.55 -0.48
N ALA A 107 22.87 3.69 -0.42
CA ALA A 107 22.54 4.47 -1.60
C ALA A 107 23.83 4.89 -2.34
N SER A 108 23.72 5.12 -3.65
CA SER A 108 24.85 5.62 -4.42
C SER A 108 25.21 7.03 -3.96
N GLY A 109 26.50 7.31 -3.75
CA GLY A 109 26.96 8.69 -3.48
C GLY A 109 26.70 9.65 -4.65
N GLU A 110 26.52 9.12 -5.86
CA GLU A 110 26.16 9.88 -7.05
C GLU A 110 24.67 10.24 -7.10
N PHE A 111 23.82 9.40 -6.48
CA PHE A 111 22.37 9.59 -6.41
C PHE A 111 21.88 9.49 -4.96
N PRO A 112 22.12 10.52 -4.13
CA PRO A 112 21.71 10.49 -2.73
C PRO A 112 20.20 10.31 -2.57
N ILE A 113 19.80 9.43 -1.65
CA ILE A 113 18.40 8.99 -1.53
C ILE A 113 17.47 10.14 -1.10
N GLU A 114 17.99 11.14 -0.40
CA GLU A 114 17.28 12.34 0.03
C GLU A 114 16.75 13.22 -1.11
N ASN A 115 17.28 13.05 -2.33
CA ASN A 115 16.85 13.79 -3.51
C ASN A 115 15.67 13.12 -4.24
N TRP A 116 15.14 12.03 -3.70
CA TRP A 116 13.88 11.46 -4.17
C TRP A 116 12.70 12.18 -3.55
N HIS A 117 11.71 12.46 -4.39
CA HIS A 117 10.48 13.15 -4.03
C HIS A 117 9.26 12.35 -4.48
N LEU A 118 8.24 12.33 -3.63
CA LEU A 118 6.99 11.63 -3.89
C LEU A 118 5.96 12.61 -4.46
N ARG A 119 5.39 12.26 -5.61
CA ARG A 119 4.29 12.99 -6.22
C ARG A 119 3.00 12.17 -6.16
N CYS A 120 1.97 12.79 -5.62
CA CYS A 120 0.65 12.20 -5.45
C CYS A 120 -0.44 13.02 -6.19
N GLU A 121 -1.21 12.32 -7.02
CA GLU A 121 -2.30 12.88 -7.84
C GLU A 121 -3.47 11.90 -7.84
N ASP A 122 -4.57 12.22 -7.15
CA ASP A 122 -5.80 11.39 -7.12
C ASP A 122 -5.54 9.90 -6.84
N GLY A 123 -4.59 9.60 -5.94
CA GLY A 123 -4.19 8.23 -5.58
C GLY A 123 -3.02 7.66 -6.39
N ARG A 124 -2.67 8.26 -7.53
CA ARG A 124 -1.44 7.92 -8.28
C ARG A 124 -0.22 8.32 -7.47
N GLN A 125 0.74 7.41 -7.33
CA GLN A 125 2.01 7.64 -6.63
C GLN A 125 3.16 7.52 -7.61
N ARG A 126 4.07 8.49 -7.60
CA ARG A 126 5.26 8.51 -8.45
C ARG A 126 6.46 9.04 -7.67
N TRP A 127 7.58 8.36 -7.79
CA TRP A 127 8.85 8.86 -7.27
C TRP A 127 9.63 9.56 -8.38
N CYS A 128 10.12 10.74 -8.08
CA CYS A 128 10.92 11.56 -8.99
C CYS A 128 12.25 11.88 -8.31
N TYR A 129 13.34 11.80 -9.06
CA TYR A 129 14.66 12.19 -8.56
C TYR A 129 14.99 13.62 -8.96
N GLY A 130 15.56 14.41 -8.06
CA GLY A 130 15.93 15.81 -8.30
C GLY A 130 14.82 16.80 -7.96
N GLU A 131 14.99 18.05 -8.37
CA GLU A 131 14.05 19.12 -8.00
C GLU A 131 12.72 19.01 -8.76
N LEU A 132 11.62 19.14 -8.03
CA LEU A 132 10.27 19.19 -8.59
C LEU A 132 9.84 20.63 -8.81
N LEU A 133 9.33 20.95 -10.01
CA LEU A 133 8.52 22.14 -10.21
C LEU A 133 7.11 21.86 -9.71
N ASN A 134 6.54 22.83 -8.98
CA ASN A 134 5.14 22.87 -8.54
C ASN A 134 4.58 21.51 -8.10
N GLU A 135 4.75 21.16 -6.81
CA GLU A 135 4.37 19.85 -6.23
C GLU A 135 2.89 19.42 -6.42
N GLU A 136 2.04 20.37 -6.82
CA GLU A 136 0.58 20.23 -7.03
C GLU A 136 0.18 20.24 -8.51
N GLU A 137 1.13 20.38 -9.42
CA GLU A 137 0.84 20.41 -10.85
C GLU A 137 0.11 19.12 -11.27
N GLY A 138 -0.94 19.24 -12.10
CA GLY A 138 -1.80 18.12 -12.46
C GLY A 138 -2.74 17.60 -11.35
N ASN A 139 -2.66 18.11 -10.11
CA ASN A 139 -3.57 17.77 -9.02
C ASN A 139 -4.52 18.95 -8.72
N THR A 140 -5.74 18.90 -9.27
CA THR A 140 -6.75 19.95 -9.08
C THR A 140 -7.11 20.17 -7.61
N LEU A 141 -7.22 19.09 -6.82
CA LEU A 141 -7.48 19.18 -5.38
C LEU A 141 -6.31 19.81 -4.64
N GLY A 142 -5.08 19.40 -4.99
CA GLY A 142 -3.85 19.95 -4.45
C GLY A 142 -3.76 21.46 -4.63
N LYS A 143 -3.98 21.93 -5.88
CA LYS A 143 -4.01 23.35 -6.25
C LYS A 143 -5.04 24.16 -5.47
N ALA A 144 -6.26 23.64 -5.36
CA ALA A 144 -7.33 24.30 -4.63
C ALA A 144 -7.02 24.43 -3.14
N GLN A 145 -6.57 23.33 -2.51
CA GLN A 145 -6.23 23.34 -1.10
C GLN A 145 -5.02 24.21 -0.78
N ALA A 146 -4.07 24.34 -1.70
CA ALA A 146 -2.92 25.23 -1.54
C ALA A 146 -3.26 26.70 -1.73
N ALA A 147 -4.29 27.00 -2.52
CA ALA A 147 -4.93 28.31 -2.57
C ALA A 147 -5.81 28.60 -1.33
N GLY A 148 -5.84 27.69 -0.35
CA GLY A 148 -6.60 27.85 0.90
C GLY A 148 -8.05 27.37 0.85
N LEU A 149 -8.48 26.73 -0.24
CA LEU A 149 -9.86 26.23 -0.38
C LEU A 149 -10.03 24.89 0.38
N THR A 150 -10.89 24.90 1.40
CA THR A 150 -11.17 23.70 2.23
C THR A 150 -12.22 22.76 1.61
N ILE A 151 -13.03 23.25 0.68
CA ILE A 151 -14.10 22.51 -0.01
C ILE A 151 -14.07 22.92 -1.49
N LEU A 152 -14.22 21.96 -2.40
CA LEU A 152 -14.41 22.20 -3.84
C LEU A 152 -15.90 22.05 -4.19
N PRO A 153 -16.65 23.14 -4.40
CA PRO A 153 -17.94 23.06 -5.08
C PRO A 153 -17.70 22.62 -6.54
N SER A 154 -18.52 21.72 -7.09
CA SER A 154 -18.30 21.21 -8.46
C SER A 154 -18.40 22.28 -9.55
N GLU A 155 -18.98 23.44 -9.21
CA GLU A 155 -19.19 24.59 -10.10
C GLU A 155 -17.92 25.46 -10.27
N ASP A 156 -16.97 25.40 -9.31
CA ASP A 156 -15.77 26.25 -9.29
C ASP A 156 -14.53 25.59 -9.90
N VAL A 157 -14.61 24.31 -10.28
CA VAL A 157 -13.50 23.53 -10.88
C VAL A 157 -12.84 24.23 -12.08
N PRO A 158 -13.56 24.92 -12.99
CA PRO A 158 -12.94 25.66 -14.09
C PRO A 158 -12.13 26.89 -13.63
N MET A 159 -12.49 27.51 -12.50
CA MET A 159 -11.90 28.76 -12.00
C MET A 159 -10.65 28.54 -11.12
N VAL A 160 -10.39 27.30 -10.72
CA VAL A 160 -9.20 26.94 -9.91
C VAL A 160 -7.90 27.26 -10.65
N GLY A 161 -7.88 27.13 -11.98
CA GLY A 161 -6.71 27.46 -12.80
C GLY A 161 -6.34 28.95 -12.75
N GLU A 162 -7.33 29.83 -12.97
CA GLU A 162 -7.12 31.29 -13.03
C GLU A 162 -6.73 31.88 -11.66
N HIS A 163 -7.41 31.48 -10.58
CA HIS A 163 -7.04 31.91 -9.23
C HIS A 163 -5.64 31.43 -8.82
N TYR A 164 -5.26 30.22 -9.23
CA TYR A 164 -3.95 29.65 -8.94
C TYR A 164 -2.83 30.37 -9.68
N GLU A 165 -3.00 30.66 -10.98
CA GLU A 165 -2.03 31.38 -11.79
C GLU A 165 -1.85 32.84 -11.32
N TRP A 166 -2.94 33.50 -10.92
CA TRP A 166 -2.90 34.83 -10.33
C TRP A 166 -2.15 34.87 -8.99
N ALA A 167 -2.38 33.89 -8.11
CA ALA A 167 -1.68 33.77 -6.83
C ALA A 167 -0.20 33.34 -6.98
N ALA A 168 0.14 32.59 -8.03
CA ALA A 168 1.52 32.19 -8.33
C ALA A 168 2.33 33.31 -9.02
N GLY A 169 1.69 34.13 -9.85
CA GLY A 169 2.33 35.22 -10.60
C GLY A 169 2.58 36.49 -9.76
N ASN A 170 1.77 36.73 -8.73
CA ASN A 170 2.00 37.79 -7.77
C ASN A 170 2.69 37.21 -6.54
N ALA A 171 3.97 37.51 -6.32
CA ALA A 171 4.61 37.26 -5.03
C ALA A 171 3.87 38.11 -3.97
N VAL A 172 2.83 37.54 -3.34
CA VAL A 172 1.95 38.27 -2.44
C VAL A 172 2.72 38.59 -1.16
N THR A 173 2.93 39.89 -0.94
CA THR A 173 3.26 40.52 0.34
C THR A 173 2.51 39.87 1.49
N PRO A 174 3.14 39.69 2.68
CA PRO A 174 2.65 38.80 3.73
C PRO A 174 1.27 39.24 4.23
N THR A 175 0.22 38.55 3.77
CA THR A 175 -1.05 38.49 4.47
C THR A 175 -0.82 37.71 5.78
N LYS A 176 -1.60 37.99 6.83
CA LYS A 176 -1.55 37.24 8.11
C LYS A 176 -1.96 35.76 7.97
N GLU A 177 -2.19 35.28 6.76
CA GLU A 177 -2.65 33.93 6.46
C GLU A 177 -1.45 32.98 6.34
N PRO A 178 -1.55 31.76 6.87
CA PRO A 178 -0.47 30.77 6.80
C PRO A 178 -0.22 30.34 5.36
N ASP A 179 1.05 30.25 4.96
CA ASP A 179 1.47 29.68 3.68
C ASP A 179 1.16 28.17 3.65
N MET A 180 0.00 27.83 3.12
CA MET A 180 -0.48 26.45 3.02
C MET A 180 0.44 25.59 2.14
N ARG A 181 1.12 26.17 1.14
CA ARG A 181 2.07 25.42 0.31
C ARG A 181 3.28 25.00 1.13
N ALA A 182 3.89 25.92 1.86
CA ALA A 182 5.03 25.60 2.71
C ALA A 182 4.68 24.57 3.80
N ILE A 183 3.49 24.66 4.39
CA ILE A 183 3.01 23.68 5.39
C ILE A 183 2.88 22.28 4.78
N LYS A 184 2.23 22.18 3.61
CA LYS A 184 2.00 20.89 2.95
C LYS A 184 3.30 20.29 2.40
N ALA A 185 4.18 21.10 1.80
CA ALA A 185 5.49 20.64 1.37
C ALA A 185 6.30 20.07 2.54
N LYS A 186 6.26 20.72 3.72
CA LYS A 186 6.88 20.20 4.94
C LYS A 186 6.26 18.88 5.41
N GLN A 187 4.94 18.73 5.34
CA GLN A 187 4.24 17.49 5.69
C GLN A 187 4.61 16.35 4.74
N ARG A 188 4.56 16.59 3.43
CA ARG A 188 4.99 15.62 2.41
C ARG A 188 6.46 15.24 2.58
N ARG A 189 7.33 16.21 2.87
CA ARG A 189 8.75 15.93 3.12
C ARG A 189 8.98 14.99 4.31
N PHE A 190 8.17 15.11 5.36
CA PHE A 190 8.22 14.16 6.48
C PHE A 190 7.84 12.74 6.04
N LEU A 191 6.77 12.59 5.26
CA LEU A 191 6.33 11.32 4.66
C LEU A 191 7.40 10.71 3.74
N GLU A 192 8.00 11.51 2.87
CA GLU A 192 9.11 11.06 1.99
C GLU A 192 10.26 10.50 2.80
N GLN A 193 10.75 11.26 3.78
CA GLN A 193 11.85 10.83 4.65
C GLN A 193 11.51 9.55 5.42
N TYR A 194 10.25 9.36 5.81
CA TYR A 194 9.78 8.13 6.44
C TYR A 194 9.85 6.94 5.47
N GLN A 195 9.31 7.09 4.26
CA GLN A 195 9.34 6.01 3.26
C GLN A 195 10.75 5.68 2.77
N LEU A 196 11.63 6.67 2.69
CA LEU A 196 13.04 6.48 2.31
C LEU A 196 13.91 5.93 3.44
N GLY A 197 13.35 5.75 4.65
CA GLY A 197 14.10 5.27 5.82
C GLY A 197 15.15 6.27 6.33
N LEU A 198 14.93 7.56 6.11
CA LEU A 198 15.82 8.66 6.55
C LEU A 198 15.54 9.11 8.00
N HIS A 199 14.43 8.65 8.59
CA HIS A 199 14.19 8.84 10.03
C HIS A 199 14.86 7.74 10.83
N ASN A 200 15.61 8.13 11.86
CA ASN A 200 16.15 7.19 12.83
C ASN A 200 15.00 6.51 13.60
N THR A 201 15.17 5.21 13.88
CA THR A 201 14.29 4.50 14.81
C THR A 201 14.38 5.17 16.18
N THR A 202 13.29 5.82 16.60
CA THR A 202 13.16 6.37 17.95
C THR A 202 13.03 5.24 18.96
N GLU A 203 13.46 5.48 20.20
CA GLU A 203 13.28 4.51 21.27
C GLU A 203 11.79 4.20 21.49
N ILE A 204 11.49 2.93 21.74
CA ILE A 204 10.13 2.48 22.01
C ILE A 204 9.67 3.06 23.35
N ARG A 205 8.92 4.15 23.29
CA ARG A 205 8.29 4.74 24.48
C ARG A 205 6.99 4.00 24.79
N ARG A 206 6.91 3.34 25.95
CA ARG A 206 5.65 2.74 26.41
C ARG A 206 4.67 3.84 26.84
N ARG A 207 3.42 3.73 26.45
CA ARG A 207 2.35 4.65 26.88
C ARG A 207 1.68 4.16 28.17
N ALA A 208 1.12 5.10 28.94
CA ALA A 208 0.54 4.82 30.24
C ALA A 208 -0.79 4.05 30.11
N SER A 209 -1.55 4.29 29.03
CA SER A 209 -2.83 3.65 28.74
C SER A 209 -2.93 3.23 27.26
N PRO A 210 -3.87 2.32 26.92
CA PRO A 210 -4.24 2.04 25.53
C PRO A 210 -4.75 3.28 24.78
N GLU A 211 -5.48 4.18 25.44
CA GLU A 211 -6.01 5.41 24.85
C GLU A 211 -4.88 6.36 24.43
N ASP A 212 -3.84 6.48 25.25
CA ASP A 212 -2.64 7.26 24.92
C ASP A 212 -1.88 6.63 23.75
N ALA A 213 -1.77 5.30 23.72
CA ALA A 213 -1.17 4.59 22.59
C ALA A 213 -1.95 4.79 21.29
N MET A 214 -3.28 4.75 21.36
CA MET A 214 -4.15 5.01 20.20
C MET A 214 -4.02 6.44 19.71
N ARG A 215 -4.04 7.43 20.62
CA ARG A 215 -3.91 8.85 20.27
C ARG A 215 -2.61 9.13 19.54
N ASP A 216 -1.50 8.64 20.08
CA ASP A 216 -0.18 8.82 19.48
C ASP A 216 -0.04 8.07 18.15
N GLY A 217 -0.65 6.88 18.04
CA GLY A 217 -0.71 6.12 16.80
C GLY A 217 -1.49 6.84 15.69
N VAL A 218 -2.64 7.42 16.03
CA VAL A 218 -3.46 8.23 15.10
C VAL A 218 -2.71 9.50 14.70
N GLU A 219 -2.11 10.21 15.67
CA GLU A 219 -1.32 11.41 15.38
C GLU A 219 -0.14 11.10 14.44
N PHE A 220 0.52 9.97 14.63
CA PHE A 220 1.57 9.51 13.73
C PHE A 220 1.04 9.17 12.33
N LEU A 221 -0.06 8.41 12.24
CA LEU A 221 -0.67 8.06 10.96
C LEU A 221 -1.13 9.29 10.17
N LEU A 222 -1.68 10.31 10.83
CA LEU A 222 -2.08 11.57 10.18
C LEU A 222 -0.89 12.29 9.54
N ARG A 223 0.32 12.15 10.09
CA ARG A 223 1.55 12.71 9.49
C ARG A 223 2.00 11.97 8.24
N LEU A 224 1.48 10.77 7.99
CA LEU A 224 1.80 9.96 6.81
C LEU A 224 0.74 10.09 5.70
N GLN A 225 -0.32 10.88 5.92
CA GLN A 225 -1.28 11.19 4.87
C GLN A 225 -0.63 12.15 3.87
N ASP A 226 -0.78 11.88 2.57
CA ASP A 226 -0.33 12.83 1.55
C ASP A 226 -1.19 14.11 1.63
N PRO A 227 -0.58 15.29 1.82
CA PRO A 227 -1.32 16.50 2.11
C PRO A 227 -2.04 17.10 0.89
N TYR A 228 -1.84 16.56 -0.31
CA TYR A 228 -2.42 17.07 -1.55
C TYR A 228 -3.49 16.17 -2.15
N SER A 229 -3.44 14.87 -1.87
CA SER A 229 -4.42 13.88 -2.34
C SER A 229 -5.22 13.25 -1.20
N GLY A 230 -4.82 13.43 0.06
CA GLY A 230 -5.55 12.92 1.22
C GLY A 230 -5.54 11.39 1.39
N HIS A 231 -4.81 10.64 0.56
CA HIS A 231 -4.61 9.20 0.75
C HIS A 231 -3.32 8.92 1.53
N TRP A 232 -3.05 7.65 1.85
CA TRP A 232 -1.82 7.21 2.51
C TRP A 232 -0.95 6.45 1.51
N PRO A 233 0.11 7.06 0.99
CA PRO A 233 1.09 6.36 0.18
C PRO A 233 1.82 5.29 1.02
N ASN A 234 2.16 4.16 0.40
CA ASN A 234 2.84 3.07 1.09
C ASN A 234 3.69 2.21 0.14
N ASP A 235 4.67 1.51 0.73
CA ASP A 235 5.32 0.41 0.05
C ASP A 235 4.34 -0.78 -0.07
N TYR A 236 4.18 -1.27 -1.29
CA TYR A 236 3.38 -2.45 -1.62
C TYR A 236 4.22 -3.51 -2.36
N SER A 237 5.50 -3.59 -1.99
CA SER A 237 6.43 -4.60 -2.46
C SER A 237 6.14 -5.99 -1.90
N GLY A 238 6.86 -7.00 -2.39
CA GLY A 238 6.74 -8.37 -1.91
C GLY A 238 7.14 -9.38 -2.98
N PRO A 239 6.42 -9.50 -4.10
CA PRO A 239 6.76 -10.44 -5.16
C PRO A 239 8.06 -10.07 -5.90
N LEU A 240 9.03 -10.98 -5.94
CA LEU A 240 10.33 -10.78 -6.60
C LEU A 240 10.36 -11.28 -8.05
N PHE A 241 9.22 -11.71 -8.60
CA PHE A 241 9.08 -12.05 -10.02
C PHE A 241 8.42 -10.95 -10.87
N LEU A 242 7.90 -9.89 -10.24
CA LEU A 242 7.30 -8.74 -10.95
C LEU A 242 8.40 -7.80 -11.48
N THR A 243 9.35 -7.45 -10.62
CA THR A 243 10.47 -6.56 -10.97
C THR A 243 11.23 -7.01 -12.22
N PRO A 244 11.64 -8.29 -12.38
CA PRO A 244 12.31 -8.74 -13.59
C PRO A 244 11.49 -8.53 -14.87
N GLY A 245 10.19 -8.86 -14.86
CA GLY A 245 9.33 -8.67 -16.03
C GLY A 245 9.29 -7.20 -16.47
N PHE A 246 9.13 -6.28 -15.53
CA PHE A 246 9.20 -4.85 -15.79
C PHE A 246 10.56 -4.44 -16.39
N ILE A 247 11.68 -4.89 -15.81
CA ILE A 247 13.03 -4.60 -16.32
C ILE A 247 13.22 -5.17 -17.73
N PHE A 248 12.73 -6.37 -18.02
CA PHE A 248 12.85 -7.00 -19.33
C PHE A 248 12.08 -6.21 -20.38
N THR A 249 10.83 -5.83 -20.07
CA THR A 249 10.04 -4.96 -20.95
C THR A 249 10.74 -3.62 -21.19
N LYS A 250 11.28 -2.97 -20.16
CA LYS A 250 12.05 -1.73 -20.32
C LYS A 250 13.26 -1.91 -21.23
N PHE A 251 14.01 -2.99 -21.05
CA PHE A 251 15.18 -3.32 -21.88
C PHE A 251 14.79 -3.55 -23.35
N ILE A 252 13.72 -4.29 -23.61
CA ILE A 252 13.20 -4.54 -24.96
C ILE A 252 12.75 -3.23 -25.62
N VAL A 253 11.93 -2.42 -24.92
CA VAL A 253 11.42 -1.14 -25.44
C VAL A 253 12.56 -0.15 -25.72
N ALA A 254 13.63 -0.20 -24.91
CA ALA A 254 14.82 0.61 -25.12
C ALA A 254 15.75 0.07 -26.23
N GLY A 255 15.41 -1.04 -26.89
CA GLY A 255 16.26 -1.66 -27.91
C GLY A 255 17.61 -2.14 -27.37
N GLY A 256 17.67 -2.50 -26.09
CA GLY A 256 18.89 -2.88 -25.38
C GLY A 256 19.78 -1.71 -24.94
N ASP A 257 19.39 -0.46 -25.20
CA ASP A 257 20.10 0.73 -24.72
C ASP A 257 19.76 1.00 -23.24
N ILE A 258 20.66 0.60 -22.35
CA ILE A 258 20.48 0.71 -20.89
C ILE A 258 20.19 2.16 -20.46
N ARG A 259 20.74 3.16 -21.16
CA ARG A 259 20.56 4.58 -20.84
C ARG A 259 19.16 5.08 -21.16
N LYS A 260 18.39 4.34 -21.97
CA LYS A 260 17.03 4.67 -22.39
C LYS A 260 15.95 3.84 -21.69
N MET A 261 16.32 2.91 -20.81
CA MET A 261 15.37 2.06 -20.09
C MET A 261 14.40 2.87 -19.23
N PHE A 262 14.87 3.95 -18.63
CA PHE A 262 14.12 4.80 -17.71
C PHE A 262 14.11 6.24 -18.23
N PRO A 263 13.29 6.55 -19.24
CA PRO A 263 13.20 7.93 -19.71
C PRO A 263 12.59 8.83 -18.62
N PRO A 264 13.04 10.09 -18.50
CA PRO A 264 12.40 11.04 -17.62
C PRO A 264 10.91 11.22 -17.92
N HIS A 265 10.17 11.64 -16.90
CA HIS A 265 8.79 12.03 -17.11
C HIS A 265 8.71 13.26 -18.02
N ARG A 266 7.63 13.38 -18.82
CA ARG A 266 7.41 14.51 -19.74
C ARG A 266 7.39 15.86 -19.01
N ASP A 267 6.87 15.87 -17.79
CA ASP A 267 6.72 17.06 -16.96
C ASP A 267 7.95 17.32 -16.07
N HIS A 268 9.05 16.59 -16.29
CA HIS A 268 10.28 16.78 -15.54
C HIS A 268 11.11 17.88 -16.19
N GLN A 269 11.54 18.89 -15.41
CA GLN A 269 12.42 19.95 -15.86
C GLN A 269 13.65 20.02 -14.96
N HIS A 270 14.82 20.26 -15.55
CA HIS A 270 16.05 20.51 -14.81
C HIS A 270 16.30 22.01 -14.73
N LYS A 271 16.87 22.46 -13.60
CA LYS A 271 17.51 23.77 -13.57
C LYS A 271 18.66 23.77 -14.58
N ASN A 272 18.79 24.88 -15.32
CA ASN A 272 19.92 25.18 -16.20
C ASN A 272 20.12 24.23 -17.41
N ASP A 273 19.06 23.61 -17.94
CA ASP A 273 19.12 22.74 -19.13
C ASP A 273 20.12 21.56 -19.04
N GLU A 274 20.50 21.13 -17.83
CA GLU A 274 21.39 19.97 -17.66
C GLU A 274 20.74 18.66 -18.14
N PRO A 275 21.51 17.71 -18.70
CA PRO A 275 20.98 16.43 -19.13
C PRO A 275 20.32 15.67 -17.98
N CYS A 276 19.11 15.17 -18.22
CA CYS A 276 18.37 14.44 -17.20
C CYS A 276 19.08 13.16 -16.78
N ARG A 277 19.27 13.00 -15.46
CA ARG A 277 19.89 11.81 -14.84
C ARG A 277 18.93 10.95 -14.03
N CYS A 278 17.63 11.27 -14.02
CA CYS A 278 16.63 10.56 -13.21
C CYS A 278 16.48 9.10 -13.64
N GLY A 279 16.63 8.82 -14.92
CA GLY A 279 16.62 7.46 -15.43
C GLY A 279 17.76 6.60 -14.88
N GLU A 280 18.93 7.22 -14.75
CA GLU A 280 20.09 6.55 -14.17
C GLU A 280 19.93 6.38 -12.65
N ALA A 281 19.36 7.37 -11.96
CA ALA A 281 19.01 7.27 -10.55
C ALA A 281 18.02 6.10 -10.31
N GLU A 282 16.96 5.99 -11.12
CA GLU A 282 16.00 4.88 -11.04
C GLU A 282 16.66 3.54 -11.30
N ARG A 283 17.51 3.43 -12.33
CA ARG A 283 18.26 2.20 -12.63
C ARG A 283 19.14 1.77 -11.45
N VAL A 284 19.89 2.70 -10.86
CA VAL A 284 20.80 2.42 -9.75
C VAL A 284 20.02 2.01 -8.49
N GLU A 285 18.91 2.66 -8.19
CA GLU A 285 18.05 2.29 -7.06
C GLU A 285 17.35 0.94 -7.28
N MET A 286 16.95 0.60 -8.51
CA MET A 286 16.42 -0.72 -8.85
C MET A 286 17.46 -1.83 -8.66
N ILE A 287 18.73 -1.58 -9.02
CA ILE A 287 19.83 -2.49 -8.72
C ILE A 287 20.01 -2.63 -7.20
N ARG A 288 20.00 -1.52 -6.47
CA ARG A 288 20.13 -1.51 -5.00
C ARG A 288 18.99 -2.28 -4.34
N TYR A 289 17.76 -2.13 -4.81
CA TYR A 289 16.59 -2.90 -4.37
C TYR A 289 16.84 -4.41 -4.48
N LEU A 290 17.26 -4.89 -5.66
CA LEU A 290 17.57 -6.31 -5.84
C LEU A 290 18.69 -6.79 -4.91
N ARG A 291 19.77 -6.02 -4.78
CA ARG A 291 20.88 -6.41 -3.90
C ARG A 291 20.48 -6.52 -2.43
N ASN A 292 19.56 -5.68 -1.94
CA ASN A 292 19.03 -5.77 -0.58
C ASN A 292 18.21 -7.05 -0.33
N TYR A 293 17.53 -7.55 -1.37
CA TYR A 293 16.72 -8.77 -1.27
C TYR A 293 17.44 -10.07 -1.66
N MET A 294 18.69 -9.99 -2.12
CA MET A 294 19.52 -11.18 -2.33
C MET A 294 19.77 -11.91 -1.02
N ASN A 295 19.49 -13.21 -1.01
CA ASN A 295 19.69 -14.08 0.15
C ASN A 295 21.18 -14.36 0.40
N LYS A 296 21.50 -14.87 1.59
CA LYS A 296 22.88 -15.16 1.99
C LYS A 296 23.56 -16.20 1.08
N ASP A 297 22.78 -17.14 0.55
CA ASP A 297 23.23 -18.16 -0.40
C ASP A 297 23.50 -17.63 -1.82
N GLY A 298 23.18 -16.35 -2.09
CA GLY A 298 23.37 -15.70 -3.39
C GLY A 298 22.16 -15.76 -4.31
N GLY A 299 21.09 -16.46 -3.90
CA GLY A 299 19.86 -16.56 -4.67
C GLY A 299 18.81 -15.50 -4.30
N PHE A 300 17.64 -15.64 -4.92
CA PHE A 300 16.46 -14.81 -4.69
C PHE A 300 15.21 -15.68 -4.53
N GLY A 301 14.33 -15.31 -3.62
CA GLY A 301 13.04 -15.96 -3.45
C GLY A 301 12.00 -15.56 -4.49
N GLN A 302 10.83 -16.21 -4.43
CA GLN A 302 9.66 -15.77 -5.20
C GLN A 302 9.07 -14.47 -4.65
N HIS A 303 9.29 -14.21 -3.37
CA HIS A 303 8.94 -12.98 -2.67
C HIS A 303 10.08 -12.59 -1.71
N THR A 304 10.02 -11.38 -1.18
CA THR A 304 11.04 -10.74 -0.32
C THR A 304 11.37 -11.51 0.96
N GLU A 305 10.51 -12.42 1.40
CA GLU A 305 10.72 -13.29 2.57
C GLU A 305 11.05 -14.74 2.20
N GLY A 306 11.00 -15.07 0.91
CA GLY A 306 11.17 -16.43 0.43
C GLY A 306 12.62 -16.89 0.44
N HIS A 307 12.80 -18.19 0.69
CA HIS A 307 14.05 -18.88 0.37
C HIS A 307 14.34 -18.81 -1.13
N SER A 308 15.60 -18.97 -1.52
CA SER A 308 16.01 -18.86 -2.91
C SER A 308 15.34 -19.93 -3.78
N THR A 309 14.82 -19.52 -4.93
CA THR A 309 14.16 -20.41 -5.90
C THR A 309 14.76 -20.20 -7.27
N MET A 310 14.59 -21.17 -8.19
CA MET A 310 15.05 -21.00 -9.57
C MET A 310 14.31 -19.85 -10.27
N LEU A 311 13.01 -19.69 -10.03
CA LEU A 311 12.21 -18.56 -10.57
C LEU A 311 12.79 -17.22 -10.14
N GLY A 312 12.90 -17.00 -8.83
CA GLY A 312 13.42 -15.76 -8.28
C GLY A 312 14.85 -15.50 -8.72
N THR A 313 15.73 -16.49 -8.59
CA THR A 313 17.16 -16.30 -8.83
C THR A 313 17.48 -16.07 -10.30
N ALA A 314 16.93 -16.89 -11.21
CA ALA A 314 17.20 -16.74 -12.64
C ALA A 314 16.70 -15.40 -13.17
N LEU A 315 15.47 -15.01 -12.84
CA LEU A 315 14.89 -13.77 -13.34
C LEU A 315 15.58 -12.52 -12.77
N ASN A 316 15.89 -12.50 -11.47
CA ASN A 316 16.59 -11.36 -10.88
C ASN A 316 18.07 -11.28 -11.30
N TYR A 317 18.73 -12.42 -11.54
CA TYR A 317 20.06 -12.42 -12.17
C TYR A 317 20.03 -11.77 -13.55
N VAL A 318 19.10 -12.18 -14.42
CA VAL A 318 18.96 -11.58 -15.76
C VAL A 318 18.60 -10.09 -15.65
N ALA A 319 17.75 -9.70 -14.70
CA ALA A 319 17.38 -8.30 -14.48
C ALA A 319 18.59 -7.43 -14.12
N LEU A 320 19.46 -7.91 -13.21
CA LEU A 320 20.73 -7.23 -12.90
C LEU A 320 21.59 -7.08 -14.16
N ARG A 321 21.70 -8.12 -14.99
CA ARG A 321 22.48 -8.09 -16.24
C ARG A 321 21.91 -7.08 -17.25
N PHE A 322 20.59 -7.02 -17.39
CA PHE A 322 19.90 -6.10 -18.30
C PHE A 322 19.97 -4.65 -17.83
N MET A 323 20.06 -4.42 -16.53
CA MET A 323 20.37 -3.09 -15.98
C MET A 323 21.86 -2.75 -16.07
N GLY A 324 22.73 -3.62 -16.62
CA GLY A 324 24.15 -3.32 -16.85
C GLY A 324 25.12 -3.74 -15.74
N VAL A 325 24.66 -4.46 -14.71
CA VAL A 325 25.57 -5.03 -13.69
C VAL A 325 26.47 -6.08 -14.34
N PRO A 326 27.81 -5.96 -14.32
CA PRO A 326 28.74 -6.87 -15.00
C PRO A 326 28.60 -8.36 -14.62
N ALA A 327 29.06 -9.27 -15.49
CA ALA A 327 28.92 -10.71 -15.24
C ALA A 327 29.86 -11.21 -14.14
N ASP A 328 30.99 -10.54 -13.97
CA ASP A 328 32.02 -10.74 -12.96
C ASP A 328 31.74 -9.98 -11.66
N ASP A 329 30.67 -9.17 -11.59
CA ASP A 329 30.19 -8.58 -10.34
C ASP A 329 29.98 -9.68 -9.28
N ALA A 330 30.31 -9.38 -8.02
CA ALA A 330 30.30 -10.36 -6.95
C ALA A 330 28.91 -10.98 -6.72
N ASP A 331 27.86 -10.16 -6.73
CA ASP A 331 26.48 -10.63 -6.53
C ASP A 331 25.96 -11.36 -7.77
N ALA A 332 26.28 -10.88 -8.97
CA ALA A 332 25.95 -11.60 -10.21
C ALA A 332 26.64 -12.98 -10.27
N THR A 333 27.89 -13.08 -9.83
CA THR A 333 28.65 -14.33 -9.77
C THR A 333 28.05 -15.29 -8.76
N ARG A 334 27.65 -14.81 -7.58
CA ARG A 334 26.97 -15.62 -6.56
C ARG A 334 25.63 -16.15 -7.05
N ALA A 335 24.79 -15.30 -7.67
CA ALA A 335 23.52 -15.73 -8.25
C ALA A 335 23.72 -16.76 -9.37
N ARG A 336 24.69 -16.55 -10.27
CA ARG A 336 25.05 -17.53 -11.31
C ARG A 336 25.53 -18.85 -10.72
N ALA A 337 26.37 -18.81 -9.69
CA ALA A 337 26.84 -20.02 -9.01
C ALA A 337 25.67 -20.79 -8.39
N TRP A 338 24.75 -20.09 -7.72
CA TRP A 338 23.53 -20.66 -7.16
C TRP A 338 22.66 -21.32 -8.25
N ILE A 339 22.43 -20.64 -9.37
CA ILE A 339 21.66 -21.19 -10.51
C ILE A 339 22.30 -22.49 -10.99
N ARG A 340 23.62 -22.51 -11.20
CA ARG A 340 24.33 -23.69 -11.70
C ARG A 340 24.31 -24.86 -10.72
N SER A 341 24.43 -24.61 -9.41
CA SER A 341 24.40 -25.68 -8.41
C SER A 341 23.01 -26.29 -8.20
N HIS A 342 21.93 -25.59 -8.60
CA HIS A 342 20.54 -26.05 -8.46
C HIS A 342 19.92 -26.53 -9.79
N GLY A 343 20.74 -27.02 -10.72
CA GLY A 343 20.29 -27.64 -11.97
C GLY A 343 20.11 -26.68 -13.15
N GLY A 344 20.45 -25.40 -12.98
CA GLY A 344 20.41 -24.40 -14.06
C GLY A 344 19.02 -23.90 -14.41
N ALA A 345 18.95 -22.89 -15.30
CA ALA A 345 17.70 -22.23 -15.67
C ALA A 345 16.67 -23.15 -16.37
N VAL A 346 17.05 -24.37 -16.76
CA VAL A 346 16.12 -25.36 -17.35
C VAL A 346 15.03 -25.81 -16.38
N SER A 347 15.27 -25.72 -15.07
CA SER A 347 14.30 -26.07 -14.02
C SER A 347 13.42 -24.89 -13.59
N VAL A 348 13.50 -23.73 -14.27
CA VAL A 348 12.66 -22.58 -13.97
C VAL A 348 11.17 -22.91 -14.25
N PRO A 349 10.23 -22.49 -13.38
CA PRO A 349 8.79 -22.65 -13.63
C PRO A 349 8.32 -21.97 -14.91
N THR A 350 7.15 -22.39 -15.43
CA THR A 350 6.59 -21.94 -16.73
C THR A 350 6.62 -20.42 -16.92
N TRP A 351 6.21 -19.63 -15.93
CA TRP A 351 6.27 -18.16 -16.01
C TRP A 351 7.69 -17.62 -16.23
N GLY A 352 8.69 -18.20 -15.57
CA GLY A 352 10.08 -17.83 -15.78
C GLY A 352 10.56 -18.24 -17.17
N LYS A 353 10.14 -19.41 -17.67
CA LYS A 353 10.49 -19.84 -19.04
C LYS A 353 9.92 -18.88 -20.07
N VAL A 354 8.65 -18.49 -19.95
CA VAL A 354 8.00 -17.51 -20.84
C VAL A 354 8.81 -16.21 -20.89
N TRP A 355 9.17 -15.65 -19.74
CA TRP A 355 10.01 -14.45 -19.69
C TRP A 355 11.37 -14.64 -20.36
N LEU A 356 12.05 -15.77 -20.11
CA LEU A 356 13.33 -16.08 -20.75
C LEU A 356 13.19 -16.30 -22.27
N CYS A 357 12.08 -16.86 -22.75
CA CYS A 357 11.80 -16.97 -24.19
C CYS A 357 11.60 -15.59 -24.83
N ILE A 358 10.82 -14.71 -24.18
CA ILE A 358 10.57 -13.34 -24.66
C ILE A 358 11.88 -12.58 -24.87
N VAL A 359 12.86 -12.78 -23.99
CA VAL A 359 14.18 -12.11 -24.09
C VAL A 359 15.23 -12.92 -24.85
N GLY A 360 14.84 -14.03 -25.49
CA GLY A 360 15.73 -14.84 -26.34
C GLY A 360 16.77 -15.70 -25.59
N LEU A 361 16.56 -15.96 -24.29
CA LEU A 361 17.45 -16.77 -23.45
C LEU A 361 16.94 -18.20 -23.21
N TYR A 362 15.78 -18.55 -23.73
CA TYR A 362 15.19 -19.90 -23.67
C TYR A 362 14.41 -20.19 -24.96
N CYS A 363 14.37 -21.45 -25.39
CA CYS A 363 13.64 -21.84 -26.60
C CYS A 363 12.14 -21.97 -26.34
N TRP A 364 11.30 -21.44 -27.23
CA TRP A 364 9.85 -21.61 -27.17
C TRP A 364 9.42 -23.09 -27.23
N ASP A 365 10.20 -23.98 -27.85
CA ASP A 365 9.92 -25.42 -27.85
C ASP A 365 10.09 -26.09 -26.47
N GLY A 366 10.73 -25.41 -25.50
CA GLY A 366 10.98 -25.93 -24.16
C GLY A 366 9.90 -25.60 -23.12
N ILE A 367 8.78 -25.01 -23.54
CA ILE A 367 7.64 -24.67 -22.67
C ILE A 367 6.39 -25.44 -23.07
N ASN A 368 5.53 -25.73 -22.11
CA ASN A 368 4.20 -26.23 -22.44
C ASN A 368 3.44 -25.16 -23.26
N PRO A 369 2.71 -25.54 -24.32
CA PRO A 369 1.94 -24.60 -25.13
C PRO A 369 0.97 -23.78 -24.27
N ILE A 370 0.86 -22.49 -24.59
CA ILE A 370 -0.16 -21.57 -24.03
C ILE A 370 -1.07 -21.18 -25.21
N PRO A 371 -2.04 -22.03 -25.58
CA PRO A 371 -2.80 -21.87 -26.82
C PRO A 371 -3.73 -20.63 -26.74
N PRO A 372 -3.52 -19.61 -27.59
CA PRO A 372 -4.45 -18.48 -27.67
C PRO A 372 -5.84 -18.89 -28.19
N GLU A 373 -5.95 -20.05 -28.85
CA GLU A 373 -7.20 -20.59 -29.38
C GLU A 373 -8.22 -20.90 -28.28
N LEU A 374 -7.80 -21.04 -27.02
CA LEU A 374 -8.73 -21.17 -25.89
C LEU A 374 -9.65 -19.96 -25.76
N SER A 375 -9.21 -18.77 -26.21
CA SER A 375 -10.05 -17.57 -26.26
C SER A 375 -11.14 -17.62 -27.34
N LEU A 376 -11.12 -18.63 -28.23
CA LEU A 376 -12.14 -18.86 -29.25
C LEU A 376 -13.17 -19.93 -28.83
N LEU A 377 -12.99 -20.55 -27.67
CA LEU A 377 -13.99 -21.47 -27.14
C LEU A 377 -15.30 -20.71 -26.91
N PRO A 378 -16.46 -21.38 -27.12
CA PRO A 378 -17.71 -20.79 -26.71
C PRO A 378 -17.73 -20.51 -25.21
N ASP A 379 -18.46 -19.48 -24.80
CA ASP A 379 -18.65 -19.14 -23.38
C ASP A 379 -19.43 -20.21 -22.58
N TRP A 380 -19.99 -21.23 -23.26
CA TRP A 380 -20.94 -22.20 -22.70
C TRP A 380 -20.34 -23.55 -22.31
#